data_AF-A0A9E1RQW3-F1
#
_entry.id   AF-A0A9E1RQW3-F1
#
_cell.length_a   1.000
_cell.length_b   1.000
_cell.length_c   1.000
_cell.angle_alpha   90.00
_cell.angle_beta   90.00
_cell.angle_gamma   90.00
#
_symmetry.space_group_name_H-M   'P 1'
#
loop_
_entity.id
_entity.type
_entity.pdbx_description
1 polymer ?
#
loop_
_entity_poly.entity_id
_entity_poly.type
_entity_poly.pdbx_seq_one_letter_code
_entity_poly.pdbx_strand_id
1 'polypeptide(L)'
;ESPNARGDLFLYRANLATVAPDAGWSEVGLQSWMAGRLFEQAFNRVLEVEPELPTREALIRVAQGINFYIANGILSATDPGGRQPTPCFVLMVVRNGRWVQEYPAPTNPRNQDCSEDNLYQLVTSRSLGVITLSATTSEAQPTSVAEAEPDLENPEELDE
;
A
#
# COMPACT_ATOMS: atom_id res chain seq x y z
N GLU A 1 5.64 -24.24 -0.20
CA GLU A 1 6.59 -23.22 0.29
C GLU A 1 7.79 -23.92 0.91
N SER A 2 9.02 -23.55 0.54
CA SER A 2 10.24 -24.11 1.14
C SER A 2 10.75 -23.15 2.22
N PRO A 3 11.22 -23.64 3.38
CA PRO A 3 11.90 -22.81 4.39
C PRO A 3 13.10 -22.02 3.84
N ASN A 4 13.62 -22.42 2.67
CA ASN A 4 14.74 -21.79 1.99
C ASN A 4 14.32 -20.88 0.82
N ALA A 5 13.02 -20.68 0.60
CA ALA A 5 12.53 -19.74 -0.41
C ALA A 5 12.99 -18.33 -0.05
N ARG A 6 13.56 -17.60 -1.01
CA ARG A 6 13.99 -16.23 -0.80
C ARG A 6 12.75 -15.37 -0.59
N GLY A 7 12.60 -14.78 0.60
CA GLY A 7 11.46 -13.92 0.93
C GLY A 7 11.37 -12.69 0.03
N ASP A 8 10.21 -12.02 -0.01
CA ASP A 8 9.96 -10.94 -0.99
C ASP A 8 10.96 -9.78 -0.87
N LEU A 9 11.62 -9.57 0.28
CA LEU A 9 12.60 -8.50 0.43
C LEU A 9 13.82 -8.75 -0.47
N PHE A 10 14.22 -10.02 -0.60
CA PHE A 10 15.27 -10.41 -1.53
C PHE A 10 14.80 -10.21 -2.97
N LEU A 11 13.59 -10.67 -3.30
CA LEU A 11 13.06 -10.57 -4.66
C LEU A 11 12.89 -9.12 -5.11
N TYR A 12 12.40 -8.26 -4.23
CA TYR A 12 12.32 -6.81 -4.45
C TYR A 12 13.69 -6.21 -4.75
N ARG A 13 14.71 -6.49 -3.93
CA ARG A 13 16.07 -5.96 -4.14
C ARG A 13 16.69 -6.48 -5.43
N ALA A 14 16.48 -7.75 -5.76
CA ALA A 14 16.97 -8.34 -7.01
C ALA A 14 16.28 -7.74 -8.24
N ASN A 15 14.97 -7.51 -8.17
CA ASN A 15 14.22 -6.84 -9.23
C ASN A 15 14.67 -5.38 -9.38
N LEU A 16 14.79 -4.63 -8.28
CA LEU A 16 15.23 -3.24 -8.27
C LEU A 16 16.61 -3.09 -8.91
N ALA A 17 17.56 -3.96 -8.55
CA ALA A 17 18.90 -3.98 -9.15
C ALA A 17 18.88 -4.24 -10.67
N THR A 18 17.83 -4.85 -11.20
CA THR A 18 17.66 -5.14 -12.62
C THR A 18 17.00 -3.96 -13.35
N VAL A 19 15.94 -3.38 -12.78
CA VAL A 19 15.11 -2.38 -13.47
C VAL A 19 15.54 -0.93 -13.20
N ALA A 20 16.22 -0.68 -12.08
CA ALA A 20 16.69 0.64 -11.66
C ALA A 20 17.96 0.48 -10.80
N PRO A 21 19.12 0.16 -11.39
CA PRO A 21 20.35 -0.20 -10.65
C PRO A 21 20.90 0.92 -9.76
N ASP A 22 20.62 2.18 -10.10
CA ASP A 22 21.03 3.35 -9.33
C ASP A 22 20.02 3.72 -8.23
N ALA A 23 18.86 3.06 -8.18
CA ALA A 23 17.85 3.31 -7.16
C ALA A 23 18.18 2.58 -5.86
N GLY A 24 18.08 3.29 -4.74
CA GLY A 24 18.06 2.70 -3.41
C GLY A 24 16.71 2.04 -3.11
N TRP A 25 16.70 1.11 -2.15
CA TRP A 25 15.45 0.58 -1.62
C TRP A 25 14.70 1.68 -0.85
N SER A 26 13.36 1.64 -0.86
CA SER A 26 12.53 2.50 -0.03
C SER A 26 11.39 1.68 0.59
N GLU A 27 10.88 2.15 1.73
CA GLU A 27 9.75 1.49 2.40
C GLU A 27 8.47 1.55 1.55
N VAL A 28 8.17 2.71 0.94
CA VAL A 28 7.09 2.87 -0.04
C VAL A 28 7.26 1.92 -1.24
N GLY A 29 8.49 1.76 -1.75
CA GLY A 29 8.78 0.86 -2.87
C GLY A 29 8.56 -0.61 -2.49
N LEU A 30 8.94 -0.99 -1.27
CA LEU A 30 8.69 -2.32 -0.73
C LEU A 30 7.19 -2.57 -0.54
N GLN A 31 6.44 -1.62 0.00
CA GLN A 31 4.97 -1.71 0.12
C GLN A 31 4.29 -1.84 -1.24
N SER A 32 4.74 -1.07 -2.23
CA SER A 32 4.23 -1.16 -3.60
C SER A 32 4.51 -2.52 -4.23
N TRP A 33 5.72 -3.08 -4.02
CA TRP A 33 6.06 -4.44 -4.43
C TRP A 33 5.11 -5.46 -3.81
N MET A 34 4.89 -5.39 -2.49
CA MET A 34 3.98 -6.30 -1.79
C MET A 34 2.54 -6.17 -2.29
N ALA A 35 2.05 -4.97 -2.60
CA ALA A 35 0.73 -4.79 -3.21
C ALA A 35 0.66 -5.41 -4.62
N GLY A 36 1.72 -5.25 -5.42
CA GLY A 36 1.84 -5.88 -6.73
C GLY A 36 1.83 -7.41 -6.66
N ARG A 37 2.51 -8.02 -5.68
CA ARG A 37 2.48 -9.47 -5.47
C ARG A 37 1.10 -9.99 -5.05
N LEU A 38 0.36 -9.22 -4.24
CA LEU A 38 -1.03 -9.54 -3.91
C LEU A 38 -1.94 -9.49 -5.16
N PHE A 39 -1.76 -8.48 -6.01
CA PHE A 39 -2.45 -8.39 -7.29
C PHE A 39 -2.11 -9.58 -8.19
N GLU A 40 -0.84 -9.95 -8.32
CA GLU A 40 -0.38 -11.11 -9.10
C GLU A 40 -1.05 -12.40 -8.61
N GLN A 41 -1.08 -12.62 -7.29
CA GLN A 41 -1.76 -13.78 -6.69
C GLN A 41 -3.26 -13.80 -7.03
N ALA A 42 -3.94 -12.66 -6.93
CA ALA A 42 -5.35 -12.55 -7.29
C ALA A 42 -5.57 -12.80 -8.78
N PHE A 43 -4.75 -12.22 -9.64
CA PHE A 43 -4.86 -12.35 -11.09
C PHE A 43 -4.61 -13.80 -11.54
N ASN A 44 -3.60 -14.48 -10.99
CA ASN A 44 -3.35 -15.89 -11.28
C ASN A 44 -4.55 -16.78 -10.91
N ARG A 45 -5.22 -16.50 -9.78
CA ARG A 45 -6.46 -17.18 -9.40
C ARG A 45 -7.64 -16.86 -10.33
N VAL A 46 -7.70 -15.65 -10.90
CA VAL A 46 -8.70 -15.34 -11.95
C VAL A 46 -8.45 -16.21 -13.17
N LEU A 47 -7.19 -16.39 -13.59
CA LEU A 47 -6.85 -17.22 -14.75
C LEU A 47 -7.24 -18.70 -14.58
N GLU A 48 -7.39 -19.20 -13.35
CA GLU A 48 -7.89 -20.55 -13.09
C GLU A 48 -9.40 -20.69 -13.37
N VAL A 49 -10.17 -19.60 -13.31
CA VAL A 49 -11.64 -19.60 -13.46
C VAL A 49 -12.13 -18.92 -14.74
N GLU A 50 -11.41 -17.92 -15.23
CA GLU A 50 -11.69 -17.11 -16.43
C GLU A 50 -10.41 -16.96 -17.28
N PRO A 51 -9.86 -18.07 -17.84
CA PRO A 51 -8.55 -18.07 -18.50
C PRO A 51 -8.48 -17.22 -19.78
N GLU A 52 -9.59 -17.10 -20.52
CA GLU A 52 -9.60 -16.43 -21.84
C GLU A 52 -9.90 -14.93 -21.75
N LEU A 53 -10.76 -14.54 -20.80
CA LEU A 53 -11.22 -13.16 -20.67
C LEU A 53 -11.35 -12.76 -19.20
N PRO A 54 -10.23 -12.61 -18.47
CA PRO A 54 -10.24 -12.18 -17.08
C PRO A 54 -10.89 -10.79 -16.96
N THR A 55 -11.94 -10.68 -16.16
CA THR A 55 -12.66 -9.42 -15.92
C THR A 55 -12.19 -8.71 -14.65
N ARG A 56 -12.42 -7.40 -14.57
CA ARG A 56 -12.15 -6.61 -13.36
C ARG A 56 -13.01 -7.08 -12.20
N GLU A 57 -14.26 -7.43 -12.48
CA GLU A 57 -15.25 -7.92 -11.51
C GLU A 57 -14.79 -9.25 -10.93
N ALA A 58 -14.29 -10.17 -11.77
CA ALA A 58 -13.71 -11.43 -11.33
C ALA A 58 -12.47 -11.21 -10.46
N LEU A 59 -11.58 -10.29 -10.86
CA LEU A 59 -10.42 -9.94 -10.06
C LEU A 59 -10.79 -9.43 -8.67
N ILE A 60 -11.76 -8.52 -8.57
CA ILE A 60 -12.24 -8.01 -7.28
C ILE A 60 -12.82 -9.14 -6.44
N ARG A 61 -13.67 -9.99 -7.02
CA ARG A 61 -14.28 -11.15 -6.34
C ARG A 61 -13.22 -12.12 -5.82
N VAL A 62 -12.22 -12.45 -6.64
CA VAL A 62 -11.12 -13.35 -6.26
C VAL A 62 -10.24 -12.72 -5.19
N ALA A 63 -9.92 -11.43 -5.31
CA ALA A 63 -9.14 -10.70 -4.31
C ALA A 63 -9.86 -10.65 -2.95
N GLN A 64 -11.19 -10.49 -2.93
CA GLN A 64 -12.01 -10.58 -1.71
C GLN A 64 -11.95 -11.97 -1.04
N GLY A 65 -11.57 -13.02 -1.78
CA GLY A 65 -11.34 -14.36 -1.25
C GLY A 65 -9.93 -14.61 -0.72
N ILE A 66 -9.02 -13.62 -0.76
CA ILE A 66 -7.67 -13.75 -0.20
C ILE A 66 -7.71 -13.35 1.27
N ASN A 67 -7.91 -14.33 2.14
CA ASN A 67 -8.02 -14.13 3.58
C ASN A 67 -6.74 -14.40 4.38
N PHE A 68 -5.66 -14.73 3.68
CA PHE A 68 -4.34 -14.92 4.26
C PHE A 68 -3.29 -14.43 3.26
N TYR A 69 -2.49 -13.46 3.69
CA TYR A 69 -1.39 -12.92 2.91
C TYR A 69 -0.22 -12.57 3.83
N ILE A 70 1.00 -12.93 3.41
CA ILE A 70 2.24 -12.69 4.19
C ILE A 70 3.37 -12.10 3.33
N ALA A 71 3.13 -11.80 2.05
CA ALA A 71 4.15 -11.32 1.11
C ALA A 71 5.48 -12.11 1.22
N ASN A 72 5.41 -13.44 1.10
CA ASN A 72 6.54 -14.37 1.27
C ASN A 72 7.39 -14.10 2.52
N GLY A 73 6.75 -13.75 3.64
CA GLY A 73 7.39 -13.58 4.94
C GLY A 73 7.92 -12.17 5.25
N ILE A 74 7.61 -11.15 4.43
CA ILE A 74 7.83 -9.75 4.84
C ILE A 74 6.73 -9.29 5.79
N LEU A 75 5.48 -9.54 5.41
CA LEU A 75 4.33 -9.14 6.22
C LEU A 75 4.05 -10.22 7.25
N SER A 76 3.70 -9.77 8.44
CA SER A 76 2.91 -10.61 9.34
C SER A 76 1.54 -10.90 8.72
N ALA A 77 0.94 -12.02 9.12
CA ALA A 77 -0.32 -12.49 8.55
C ALA A 77 -1.38 -11.39 8.56
N THR A 78 -1.97 -11.15 7.39
CA THR A 78 -3.06 -10.18 7.18
C THR A 78 -4.19 -10.82 6.38
N ASP A 79 -5.39 -10.27 6.49
CA ASP A 79 -6.60 -10.69 5.78
C ASP A 79 -7.10 -9.56 4.85
N PRO A 80 -6.56 -9.49 3.61
CA PRO A 80 -7.00 -8.51 2.62
C PRO A 80 -8.48 -8.61 2.26
N GLY A 81 -9.02 -9.83 2.17
CA GLY A 81 -10.39 -10.11 1.78
C GLY A 81 -11.42 -9.62 2.80
N GLY A 82 -11.12 -9.83 4.09
CA GLY A 82 -11.85 -9.33 5.24
C GLY A 82 -11.54 -7.87 5.57
N ARG A 83 -10.60 -7.23 4.86
CA ARG A 83 -10.11 -5.86 5.11
C ARG A 83 -9.54 -5.68 6.53
N GLN A 84 -8.91 -6.72 7.07
CA GLN A 84 -8.31 -6.69 8.40
C GLN A 84 -6.80 -6.57 8.25
N PRO A 85 -6.18 -5.47 8.72
CA PRO A 85 -4.73 -5.36 8.72
C PRO A 85 -4.11 -6.31 9.74
N THR A 86 -2.80 -6.51 9.65
CA THR A 86 -2.05 -7.24 10.68
C THR A 86 -2.10 -6.48 12.02
N PRO A 87 -2.38 -7.15 13.15
CA PRO A 87 -2.23 -6.55 14.49
C PRO A 87 -0.75 -6.44 14.90
N CYS A 88 0.13 -7.15 14.20
CA CYS A 88 1.54 -7.24 14.54
C CYS A 88 2.30 -5.95 14.23
N PHE A 89 3.03 -5.44 15.22
CA PHE A 89 3.98 -4.36 15.02
C PHE A 89 5.26 -4.53 15.86
N VAL A 90 6.26 -3.72 15.52
CA VAL A 90 7.45 -3.48 16.33
C VAL A 90 7.67 -1.98 16.45
N LEU A 91 8.13 -1.52 17.62
CA LEU A 91 8.62 -0.16 17.78
C LEU A 91 10.14 -0.17 17.62
N MET A 92 10.63 0.51 16.59
CA MET A 92 12.06 0.68 16.33
C MET A 92 12.50 2.08 16.74
N VAL A 93 13.64 2.20 17.42
CA VAL A 93 14.26 3.47 17.79
C VAL A 93 15.70 3.51 17.31
N VAL A 94 16.25 4.70 17.12
CA VAL A 94 17.68 4.86 16.80
C VAL A 94 18.46 5.10 18.09
N ARG A 95 19.41 4.22 18.40
CA ARG A 95 20.37 4.40 19.50
C ARG A 95 21.79 4.26 18.96
N ASN A 96 22.63 5.26 19.22
CA ASN A 96 24.02 5.28 18.74
C ASN A 96 24.17 5.05 17.22
N GLY A 97 23.28 5.66 16.42
CA GLY A 97 23.28 5.52 14.97
C GLY A 97 22.84 4.16 14.42
N ARG A 98 22.22 3.31 15.26
CA ARG A 98 21.71 1.99 14.86
C ARG A 98 20.23 1.87 15.19
N TRP A 99 19.48 1.24 14.30
CA TRP A 99 18.11 0.82 14.58
C TRP A 99 18.12 -0.31 15.59
N VAL A 100 17.38 -0.13 16.68
CA VAL A 100 17.16 -1.14 17.71
C VAL A 100 15.67 -1.28 17.95
N GLN A 101 15.23 -2.51 18.19
CA GLN A 101 13.85 -2.78 18.58
C GLN A 101 13.67 -2.39 20.06
N GLU A 102 12.80 -1.44 20.32
CA GLU A 102 12.40 -1.00 21.67
C GLU A 102 11.27 -1.86 22.21
N TYR A 103 10.29 -2.19 21.37
CA TYR A 103 9.12 -2.97 21.73
C TYR A 103 8.71 -3.96 20.62
N PRO A 104 8.29 -5.19 20.96
CA PRO A 104 8.40 -5.82 22.29
C PRO A 104 9.86 -5.92 22.72
N ALA A 105 10.10 -5.91 24.03
CA ALA A 105 11.46 -5.96 24.58
C ALA A 105 12.22 -7.14 23.97
N PRO A 106 13.43 -6.91 23.40
CA PRO A 106 14.06 -7.88 22.50
C PRO A 106 14.71 -9.02 23.30
N THR A 107 13.92 -9.99 23.74
CA THR A 107 14.43 -11.34 24.06
C THR A 107 14.78 -12.11 22.78
N ASN A 108 14.14 -11.74 21.66
CA ASN A 108 14.45 -12.19 20.31
C ASN A 108 14.11 -11.04 19.32
N PRO A 109 15.02 -10.61 18.42
CA PRO A 109 14.80 -9.52 17.46
C PRO A 109 13.78 -9.82 16.35
N ARG A 110 13.07 -10.96 16.43
CA ARG A 110 11.94 -11.30 15.57
C ARG A 110 10.60 -11.23 16.29
N ASN A 111 10.59 -10.94 17.59
CA ASN A 111 9.34 -10.82 18.34
C ASN A 111 8.56 -9.61 17.85
N GLN A 112 7.27 -9.79 17.65
CA GLN A 112 6.32 -8.75 17.31
C GLN A 112 5.21 -8.79 18.35
N ASP A 113 4.62 -7.64 18.67
CA ASP A 113 3.37 -7.62 19.41
C ASP A 113 2.22 -7.74 18.43
N CYS A 114 1.56 -8.89 18.45
CA CYS A 114 0.43 -9.25 17.58
C CYS A 114 -0.91 -9.27 18.33
N SER A 115 -1.02 -8.61 19.49
CA SER A 115 -2.28 -8.52 20.22
C SER A 115 -3.38 -7.92 19.34
N GLU A 116 -4.58 -8.51 19.36
CA GLU A 116 -5.75 -7.96 18.67
C GLU A 116 -6.11 -6.55 19.15
N ASP A 117 -5.74 -6.20 20.39
CA ASP A 117 -5.91 -4.86 20.97
C ASP A 117 -5.12 -3.76 20.23
N ASN A 118 -4.14 -4.15 19.39
CA ASN A 118 -3.41 -3.22 18.53
C ASN A 118 -4.24 -2.75 17.33
N LEU A 119 -5.37 -3.40 17.04
CA LEU A 119 -6.29 -3.01 15.98
C LEU A 119 -7.19 -1.88 16.46
N TYR A 120 -7.04 -0.71 15.84
CA TYR A 120 -7.89 0.44 16.11
C TYR A 120 -8.80 0.73 14.92
N GLN A 121 -10.09 0.85 15.19
CA GLN A 121 -11.02 1.37 14.20
C GLN A 121 -10.78 2.88 14.08
N LEU A 122 -10.34 3.31 12.90
CA LEU A 122 -10.35 4.72 12.54
C LEU A 122 -11.80 5.16 12.39
N VAL A 123 -12.41 5.57 13.50
CA VAL A 123 -13.60 6.42 13.44
C VAL A 123 -13.16 7.75 12.87
N THR A 124 -13.92 8.33 11.95
CA THR A 124 -13.62 9.66 11.41
C THR A 124 -13.70 10.68 12.54
N SER A 125 -12.60 10.90 13.24
CA SER A 125 -12.51 11.86 14.33
C SER A 125 -11.78 13.08 13.80
N ARG A 126 -12.54 14.17 13.64
CA ARG A 126 -12.20 15.48 13.04
C ARG A 126 -12.19 15.53 11.52
N SER A 127 -13.16 16.27 10.98
CA SER A 127 -12.88 17.15 9.85
C SER A 127 -11.77 18.12 10.27
N LEU A 128 -10.55 17.89 9.80
CA LEU A 128 -9.45 18.86 9.89
C LEU A 128 -9.73 20.05 8.94
N GLY A 129 -10.88 20.69 9.07
CA GLY A 129 -11.36 21.74 8.17
C GLY A 129 -11.82 21.25 6.79
N VAL A 130 -11.72 19.95 6.49
CA VAL A 130 -12.24 19.37 5.24
C VAL A 130 -13.74 19.10 5.42
N ILE A 131 -14.58 19.98 4.85
CA ILE A 131 -16.05 19.89 4.95
C ILE A 131 -16.64 18.92 3.92
N THR A 132 -15.83 18.48 2.96
CA THR A 132 -16.19 17.49 1.93
C THR A 132 -15.01 16.59 1.63
N LEU A 133 -15.08 15.33 2.07
CA LEU A 133 -14.37 14.26 1.38
C LEU A 133 -15.17 14.03 0.10
N SER A 134 -14.81 14.69 -1.01
CA SER A 134 -15.28 14.23 -2.31
C SER A 134 -14.77 12.80 -2.45
N ALA A 135 -15.68 11.85 -2.27
CA ALA A 135 -15.46 10.50 -2.77
C ALA A 135 -15.18 10.70 -4.27
N THR A 136 -13.95 10.45 -4.69
CA THR A 136 -13.65 10.33 -6.12
C THR A 136 -14.28 9.03 -6.59
N THR A 137 -15.61 9.01 -6.65
CA THR A 137 -16.32 8.12 -7.55
C THR A 137 -15.89 8.56 -8.94
N SER A 138 -15.20 7.69 -9.65
CA SER A 138 -14.79 7.87 -11.04
C SER A 138 -16.01 7.84 -11.97
N GLU A 139 -17.01 8.68 -11.71
CA GLU A 139 -18.15 8.92 -12.57
C GLU A 139 -18.40 10.44 -12.59
N ALA A 140 -18.39 10.97 -13.80
CA ALA A 140 -18.52 12.38 -14.20
C ALA A 140 -17.24 13.25 -14.09
N GLN A 141 -16.48 13.28 -15.20
CA GLN A 141 -15.65 14.42 -15.55
C GLN A 141 -16.54 15.66 -15.66
N PRO A 142 -16.36 16.72 -14.84
CA PRO A 142 -17.08 17.96 -15.03
C PRO A 142 -16.58 18.61 -16.31
N THR A 143 -17.49 18.93 -17.23
CA THR A 143 -17.23 19.87 -18.32
C THR A 143 -16.68 21.15 -17.71
N SER A 144 -15.43 21.49 -18.04
CA SER A 144 -14.79 22.73 -17.64
C SER A 144 -15.67 23.90 -18.09
N VAL A 145 -16.23 24.63 -17.13
CA VAL A 145 -16.63 26.02 -17.38
C VAL A 145 -15.33 26.75 -17.69
N ALA A 146 -15.20 27.25 -18.90
CA ALA A 146 -14.02 27.97 -19.35
C ALA A 146 -13.80 29.21 -18.45
N GLU A 147 -12.85 29.12 -17.52
CA GLU A 147 -12.16 30.30 -17.03
C GLU A 147 -11.31 30.80 -18.19
N ALA A 148 -11.59 32.03 -18.65
CA ALA A 148 -10.77 32.66 -19.66
C ALA A 148 -9.33 32.79 -19.13
N GLU A 149 -8.37 32.23 -19.87
CA GLU A 149 -6.95 32.43 -19.55
C GLU A 149 -6.62 33.92 -19.60
N PRO A 150 -5.84 34.47 -18.64
CA PRO A 150 -5.45 35.86 -18.66
C PRO A 150 -4.56 36.14 -19.88
N ASP A 151 -4.93 37.14 -20.68
CA ASP A 151 -4.14 37.61 -21.82
C ASP A 151 -2.85 38.27 -21.30
N LEU A 152 -1.75 37.52 -21.40
CA LEU A 152 -0.41 37.94 -20.96
C LEU A 152 0.23 38.98 -21.90
N GLU A 153 -0.41 39.30 -23.02
CA GLU A 153 0.14 40.20 -24.03
C GLU A 153 -0.37 41.65 -23.87
N ASN A 154 -1.43 41.87 -23.08
CA ASN A 154 -1.87 43.20 -22.67
C ASN A 154 -2.58 43.21 -21.29
N PRO A 155 -1.85 43.33 -20.17
CA PRO A 155 -2.46 43.39 -18.85
C PRO A 155 -3.25 44.70 -18.66
N GLU A 156 -4.51 44.62 -18.23
CA GLU A 156 -5.30 45.80 -17.85
C GLU A 156 -4.63 46.56 -16.69
N GLU A 157 -4.64 47.90 -16.77
CA GLU A 157 -4.06 48.75 -15.72
C GLU A 157 -4.84 48.60 -14.42
N LEU A 158 -4.10 48.43 -13.32
CA LEU A 158 -4.65 48.39 -11.97
C LEU A 158 -5.07 49.82 -11.57
N ASP A 159 -6.37 50.02 -11.34
CA ASP A 159 -6.89 51.25 -10.75
C ASP A 159 -6.25 51.50 -9.36
N GLU A 160 -5.83 52.76 -9.10
CA GLU A 160 -5.06 53.22 -7.93
C GLU A 160 -5.67 52.92 -6.54
#